data_AF-A0A356FYD5-F1
#
_entry.id   AF-A0A356FYD5-F1
#
_cell.length_a   1.000
_cell.length_b   1.000
_cell.length_c   1.000
_cell.angle_alpha   90.00
_cell.angle_beta   90.00
_cell.angle_gamma   90.00
#
_symmetry.space_group_name_H-M   'P 1'
#
loop_
_entity.id
_entity.type
_entity.pdbx_description
1 polymer ?
#
loop_
_entity_poly.entity_id
_entity_poly.type
_entity_poly.pdbx_seq_one_letter_code
_entity_poly.pdbx_strand_id
1 'polypeptide(L)'
;MNSFFKTFSVFFLFPFACFAQLQSGSEMKRIAYSAENGVEVFAESMNGHWCESIPNLKIFANDETVFSDETLTKLTGKVGIVLENDCPEAEQIAIDGYVNNSLVYQGAAEKIGKWKPEKGALKVRIRQLQIAAVNGDKNGSRAGGWTPPAGDRRIEAHIDDSALEYRIYSKNKSCSILYTTDKPARRVKSWSISVGGNSCAENLVYGRADVSVFDENGSFVEALDGYFTEGRFTGRKNLNVVLLNRYGAGKNIQNMSYLIDSDNELKIQYVGYMKAPYNSKTKRYAPWQGCSPFTVAAVTENDLLFLEPAVIENILRAAQSYADIFCPSTTEMRFFAATVPQGIAGMDLPENSGEDDENLIYAARLTRKRGRKWVVSADKTQNLARIRESERRAEEMRENQLMTADYNELLKTDYFGRLAYMTGVDHLDNLPLMTAGVRITGKPRRVNLLLRIRQTGTATAIADWPSELPVVETDGLVTQAGWHLIGGNLRLATREEQRKLLSPVVLEATSSTVCQAEACSEVSDLTTLIRRRFEKPNWQPFAAEEKK
;
A
#
# COMPACT_ATOMS: atom_id res chain seq x y z
N MET A 1 14.26 77.63 -11.30
CA MET A 1 15.03 77.71 -10.04
C MET A 1 14.57 76.52 -9.20
N ASN A 2 15.33 75.47 -8.86
CA ASN A 2 16.74 75.15 -9.02
C ASN A 2 16.87 73.64 -9.33
N SER A 3 17.80 73.35 -10.23
CA SER A 3 18.36 72.06 -10.58
C SER A 3 19.24 71.53 -9.45
N PHE A 4 19.39 70.20 -9.29
CA PHE A 4 20.70 69.59 -9.03
C PHE A 4 20.71 68.10 -9.39
N PHE A 5 21.36 67.81 -10.52
CA PHE A 5 21.92 66.52 -10.92
C PHE A 5 23.14 66.18 -10.04
N LYS A 6 23.39 64.89 -9.78
CA LYS A 6 24.76 64.35 -9.67
C LYS A 6 24.81 62.87 -10.05
N THR A 7 25.73 62.61 -10.98
CA THR A 7 26.08 61.36 -11.66
C THR A 7 27.33 60.71 -11.02
N PHE A 8 27.71 59.52 -11.52
CA PHE A 8 28.92 58.67 -11.31
C PHE A 8 28.74 57.51 -10.30
N SER A 9 29.10 56.25 -10.56
CA SER A 9 30.00 55.62 -11.55
C SER A 9 29.61 54.17 -11.87
N VAL A 10 30.02 53.73 -13.07
CA VAL A 10 29.98 52.37 -13.65
C VAL A 10 31.26 51.59 -13.31
N PHE A 11 31.18 50.24 -13.22
CA PHE A 11 32.15 49.15 -13.56
C PHE A 11 31.88 47.93 -12.63
N PHE A 12 31.87 46.63 -12.97
CA PHE A 12 32.38 45.81 -14.08
C PHE A 12 31.58 44.46 -14.19
N LEU A 13 31.70 43.85 -15.37
CA LEU A 13 31.23 42.61 -16.05
C LEU A 13 31.04 41.23 -15.31
N PHE A 14 29.95 40.52 -15.72
CA PHE A 14 29.71 39.07 -16.09
C PHE A 14 30.08 37.89 -15.14
N PRO A 15 29.59 36.62 -15.33
CA PRO A 15 28.46 36.04 -16.09
C PRO A 15 27.66 34.89 -15.34
N PHE A 16 26.65 34.31 -16.03
CA PHE A 16 26.02 32.97 -15.84
C PHE A 16 25.32 32.59 -14.51
N ALA A 17 23.99 32.41 -14.57
CA ALA A 17 23.34 31.20 -14.06
C ALA A 17 21.92 31.05 -14.63
N CYS A 18 21.57 29.82 -14.99
CA CYS A 18 20.26 29.35 -15.46
C CYS A 18 19.08 30.00 -14.74
N PHE A 19 18.12 30.52 -15.51
CA PHE A 19 16.73 30.51 -15.05
C PHE A 19 16.23 29.06 -15.10
N ALA A 20 16.47 28.33 -14.01
CA ALA A 20 15.58 27.25 -13.64
C ALA A 20 14.25 27.91 -13.24
N GLN A 21 13.21 27.72 -14.05
CA GLN A 21 11.87 28.11 -13.64
C GLN A 21 11.53 27.39 -12.33
N LEU A 22 11.09 28.22 -11.40
CA LEU A 22 10.81 27.90 -10.01
C LEU A 22 10.01 26.61 -9.86
N GLN A 23 10.48 25.80 -8.93
CA GLN A 23 9.64 24.89 -8.16
C GLN A 23 8.45 25.69 -7.61
N SER A 24 7.22 25.33 -7.98
CA SER A 24 6.03 25.74 -7.25
C SER A 24 5.98 24.95 -5.94
N GLY A 25 6.85 25.31 -5.00
CA GLY A 25 6.71 24.95 -3.60
C GLY A 25 5.73 25.94 -2.96
N SER A 26 4.86 25.48 -2.07
CA SER A 26 4.05 26.39 -1.27
C SER A 26 4.97 27.33 -0.50
N GLU A 27 4.79 28.64 -0.71
CA GLU A 27 5.61 29.65 -0.07
C GLU A 27 4.98 29.98 1.29
N MET A 28 5.75 29.94 2.38
CA MET A 28 5.24 30.28 3.71
C MET A 28 5.49 31.76 4.00
N LYS A 29 4.43 32.55 4.12
CA LYS A 29 4.52 33.96 4.49
C LYS A 29 4.41 34.11 6.01
N ARG A 30 5.43 34.67 6.66
CA ARG A 30 5.36 34.96 8.10
C ARG A 30 4.39 36.11 8.35
N ILE A 31 3.34 35.87 9.13
CA ILE A 31 2.30 36.86 9.45
C ILE A 31 2.38 37.35 10.90
N ALA A 32 2.97 36.58 11.81
CA ALA A 32 3.22 37.03 13.18
C ALA A 32 4.49 36.42 13.77
N TYR A 33 5.08 37.12 14.73
CA TYR A 33 6.27 36.68 15.46
C TYR A 33 6.28 37.23 16.89
N SER A 34 6.73 36.40 17.84
CA SER A 34 6.99 36.79 19.23
C SER A 34 8.32 36.21 19.69
N ALA A 35 9.32 37.08 19.83
CA ALA A 35 10.62 36.71 20.40
C ALA A 35 10.50 36.25 21.87
N GLU A 36 9.67 36.96 22.66
CA GLU A 36 9.45 36.69 24.09
C GLU A 36 8.88 35.29 24.33
N ASN A 37 7.95 34.83 23.49
CA ASN A 37 7.33 33.51 23.62
C ASN A 37 7.96 32.45 22.72
N GLY A 38 8.96 32.82 21.90
CA GLY A 38 9.57 31.91 20.91
C GLY A 38 8.55 31.32 19.93
N VAL A 39 7.61 32.14 19.44
CA VAL A 39 6.53 31.71 18.52
C VAL A 39 6.62 32.44 17.20
N GLU A 40 6.54 31.70 16.10
CA GLU A 40 6.41 32.20 14.74
C GLU A 40 5.12 31.67 14.10
N VAL A 41 4.38 32.53 13.40
CA VAL A 41 3.15 32.14 12.70
C VAL A 41 3.31 32.45 11.22
N PHE A 42 3.11 31.44 10.40
CA PHE A 42 3.17 31.52 8.95
C PHE A 42 1.80 31.22 8.37
N ALA A 43 1.44 31.89 7.28
CA ALA A 43 0.35 31.49 6.41
C ALA A 43 0.93 30.77 5.20
N GLU A 44 0.31 29.67 4.81
CA GLU A 44 0.64 28.99 3.56
C GLU A 44 0.11 29.82 2.38
N SER A 45 0.96 30.07 1.40
CA SER A 45 0.63 30.85 0.21
C SER A 45 0.68 30.00 -1.05
N MET A 46 -0.35 30.14 -1.87
CA MET A 46 -0.37 29.64 -3.24
C MET A 46 -0.19 30.82 -4.20
N ASN A 47 0.87 30.81 -5.00
CA ASN A 47 1.16 31.86 -5.98
C ASN A 47 1.28 33.28 -5.39
N GLY A 48 1.80 33.42 -4.17
CA GLY A 48 1.97 34.70 -3.48
C GLY A 48 0.70 35.28 -2.85
N HIS A 49 -0.44 34.61 -3.02
CA HIS A 49 -1.69 34.89 -2.31
C HIS A 49 -1.86 33.91 -1.16
N TRP A 50 -2.11 34.42 0.05
CA TRP A 50 -2.30 33.62 1.27
C TRP A 50 -3.62 33.94 1.97
N CYS A 51 -4.25 35.05 1.60
CA CYS A 51 -5.49 35.48 2.17
C CYS A 51 -6.64 34.88 1.37
N GLU A 52 -7.49 34.13 2.08
CA GLU A 52 -8.65 33.41 1.57
C GLU A 52 -9.73 33.41 2.67
N SER A 53 -10.89 32.84 2.39
CA SER A 53 -11.94 32.70 3.41
C SER A 53 -11.54 31.77 4.57
N ILE A 54 -10.63 30.81 4.31
CA ILE A 54 -10.12 29.85 5.30
C ILE A 54 -8.59 29.64 5.14
N PRO A 55 -7.72 30.59 5.54
CA PRO A 55 -6.29 30.43 5.38
C PRO A 55 -5.73 29.35 6.33
N ASN A 56 -4.70 28.65 5.85
CA ASN A 56 -3.95 27.64 6.61
C ASN A 56 -2.77 28.29 7.33
N LEU A 57 -2.77 28.24 8.66
CA LEU A 57 -1.73 28.81 9.51
C LEU A 57 -0.84 27.73 10.11
N LYS A 58 0.48 27.92 10.03
CA LYS A 58 1.49 27.09 10.67
C LYS A 58 2.16 27.88 11.81
N ILE A 59 1.96 27.41 13.03
CA ILE A 59 2.51 28.00 14.26
C ILE A 59 3.73 27.18 14.66
N PHE A 60 4.92 27.77 14.70
CA PHE A 60 6.13 27.14 15.22
C PHE A 60 6.43 27.72 16.60
N ALA A 61 6.62 26.87 17.60
CA ALA A 61 6.93 27.25 18.96
C ALA A 61 8.15 26.48 19.49
N ASN A 62 8.89 27.10 20.42
CA ASN A 62 9.98 26.43 21.13
C ASN A 62 9.47 25.47 22.23
N ASP A 63 8.26 25.70 22.74
CA ASP A 63 7.65 24.95 23.84
C ASP A 63 6.21 24.52 23.49
N GLU A 64 5.85 23.30 23.89
CA GLU A 64 4.54 22.69 23.71
C GLU A 64 3.46 23.36 24.57
N THR A 65 3.84 24.03 25.67
CA THR A 65 2.90 24.77 26.53
C THR A 65 2.12 25.86 25.78
N VAL A 66 2.66 26.35 24.66
CA VAL A 66 2.00 27.30 23.74
C VAL A 66 0.68 26.75 23.20
N PHE A 67 0.58 25.43 23.04
CA PHE A 67 -0.59 24.73 22.52
C PHE A 67 -1.58 24.28 23.61
N SER A 68 -1.41 24.73 24.86
CA SER A 68 -2.44 24.59 25.89
C SER A 68 -3.67 25.44 25.57
N ASP A 69 -4.87 24.96 25.92
CA ASP A 69 -6.16 25.64 25.65
C ASP A 69 -6.11 27.16 26.00
N GLU A 70 -5.52 27.51 27.15
CA GLU A 70 -5.44 28.91 27.59
C GLU A 70 -4.46 29.74 26.75
N THR A 71 -3.24 29.25 26.56
CA THR A 71 -2.16 29.98 25.89
C THR A 71 -2.45 30.11 24.40
N LEU A 72 -2.95 29.04 23.78
CA LEU A 72 -3.31 29.03 22.37
C LEU A 72 -4.49 29.96 22.10
N THR A 73 -5.49 30.02 23.00
CA THR A 73 -6.59 30.99 22.87
C THR A 73 -6.10 32.44 22.90
N LYS A 74 -5.13 32.75 23.76
CA LYS A 74 -4.52 34.10 23.80
C LYS A 74 -3.71 34.39 22.53
N LEU A 75 -2.95 33.42 22.04
CA LEU A 75 -2.14 33.54 20.83
C LEU A 75 -3.03 33.77 19.59
N THR A 76 -4.00 32.89 19.37
CA THR A 76 -4.94 32.95 18.24
C THR A 76 -5.81 34.20 18.28
N GLY A 77 -6.21 34.68 19.46
CA GLY A 77 -6.87 35.98 19.60
C GLY A 77 -6.02 37.16 19.10
N LYS A 78 -4.70 37.14 19.34
CA LYS A 78 -3.77 38.15 18.80
C LYS A 78 -3.56 37.99 17.29
N VAL A 79 -3.44 36.76 16.81
CA VAL A 79 -3.36 36.46 15.37
C VAL A 79 -4.65 36.90 14.66
N GLY A 80 -5.80 36.78 15.31
CA GLY A 80 -7.10 37.28 14.83
C GLY A 80 -7.08 38.77 14.49
N ILE A 81 -6.39 39.59 15.28
CA ILE A 81 -6.22 41.03 14.99
C ILE A 81 -5.40 41.24 13.70
N VAL A 82 -4.36 40.42 13.49
CA VAL A 82 -3.57 40.46 12.26
C VAL A 82 -4.43 40.03 11.06
N LEU A 83 -5.23 38.97 11.21
CA LEU A 83 -6.14 38.50 10.17
C LEU A 83 -7.19 39.55 9.81
N GLU A 84 -7.77 40.25 10.78
CA GLU A 84 -8.76 41.29 10.50
C GLU A 84 -8.20 42.47 9.70
N ASN A 85 -6.91 42.77 9.84
CA ASN A 85 -6.24 43.85 9.11
C ASN A 85 -5.70 43.39 7.75
N ASP A 86 -4.99 42.26 7.74
CA ASP A 86 -4.21 41.81 6.59
C ASP A 86 -4.97 40.79 5.73
N CYS A 87 -6.06 40.22 6.25
CA CYS A 87 -6.93 39.28 5.55
C CYS A 87 -8.41 39.40 5.97
N PRO A 88 -9.09 40.53 5.66
CA PRO A 88 -10.43 40.81 6.17
C PRO A 88 -11.52 39.82 5.70
N GLU A 89 -11.26 39.10 4.60
CA GLU A 89 -12.12 38.05 4.03
C GLU A 89 -12.03 36.70 4.77
N ALA A 90 -11.04 36.50 5.66
CA ALA A 90 -10.98 35.31 6.48
C ALA A 90 -12.19 35.24 7.43
N GLU A 91 -12.98 34.18 7.29
CA GLU A 91 -14.11 33.86 8.18
C GLU A 91 -13.74 32.78 9.19
N GLN A 92 -12.79 31.91 8.81
CA GLN A 92 -12.26 30.82 9.60
C GLN A 92 -10.75 30.69 9.35
N ILE A 93 -10.01 30.02 10.22
CA ILE A 93 -8.62 29.61 10.00
C ILE A 93 -8.44 28.13 10.33
N ALA A 94 -7.58 27.45 9.58
CA ALA A 94 -7.02 26.16 9.97
C ALA A 94 -5.64 26.39 10.61
N ILE A 95 -5.30 25.63 11.65
CA ILE A 95 -4.11 25.83 12.47
C ILE A 95 -3.36 24.52 12.60
N ASP A 96 -2.11 24.50 12.15
CA ASP A 96 -1.13 23.46 12.42
C ASP A 96 -0.06 24.02 13.37
N GLY A 97 0.23 23.33 14.47
CA GLY A 97 1.17 23.74 15.49
C GLY A 97 2.38 22.82 15.58
N TYR A 98 3.58 23.36 15.60
CA TYR A 98 4.85 22.64 15.56
C TYR A 98 5.75 23.02 16.72
N VAL A 99 6.42 22.03 17.32
CA VAL A 99 7.55 22.21 18.23
C VAL A 99 8.72 21.39 17.73
N ASN A 100 9.90 21.99 17.58
CA ASN A 100 11.09 21.33 17.01
C ASN A 100 10.76 20.59 15.69
N ASN A 101 10.07 21.28 14.78
CA ASN A 101 9.56 20.78 13.49
C ASN A 101 8.68 19.51 13.60
N SER A 102 8.06 19.27 14.76
CA SER A 102 7.12 18.16 14.98
C SER A 102 5.73 18.73 15.19
N LEU A 103 4.74 18.25 14.44
CA LEU A 103 3.36 18.66 14.60
C LEU A 103 2.82 18.19 15.96
N VAL A 104 2.41 19.15 16.80
CA VAL A 104 1.91 18.95 18.18
C VAL A 104 0.47 19.44 18.38
N TYR A 105 -0.08 20.18 17.41
CA TYR A 105 -1.46 20.67 17.46
C TYR A 105 -2.04 20.77 16.05
N GLN A 106 -3.31 20.43 15.89
CA GLN A 106 -4.10 20.75 14.71
C GLN A 106 -5.50 21.16 15.12
N GLY A 107 -6.03 22.24 14.56
CA GLY A 107 -7.36 22.74 14.90
C GLY A 107 -7.83 23.82 13.95
N ALA A 108 -8.93 24.48 14.32
CA ALA A 108 -9.49 25.61 13.59
C ALA A 108 -9.95 26.70 14.54
N ALA A 109 -10.14 27.92 14.04
CA ALA A 109 -10.77 29.01 14.79
C ALA A 109 -11.61 29.88 13.86
N GLU A 110 -12.68 30.49 14.36
CA GLU A 110 -13.63 31.26 13.55
C GLU A 110 -13.74 32.71 14.01
N LYS A 111 -13.98 33.63 13.06
CA LYS A 111 -14.16 35.07 13.33
C LYS A 111 -15.34 35.32 14.26
N ILE A 112 -16.47 34.65 14.05
CA ILE A 112 -17.67 34.76 14.91
C ILE A 112 -17.42 34.23 16.33
N GLY A 113 -16.54 33.24 16.45
CA GLY A 113 -16.03 32.70 17.71
C GLY A 113 -14.92 33.54 18.35
N LYS A 114 -14.67 34.77 17.84
CA LYS A 114 -13.55 35.64 18.23
C LYS A 114 -12.19 34.94 18.15
N TRP A 115 -12.00 34.15 17.11
CA TRP A 115 -10.78 33.38 16.85
C TRP A 115 -10.38 32.44 17.97
N LYS A 116 -11.35 32.00 18.79
CA LYS A 116 -11.09 30.99 19.81
C LYS A 116 -10.81 29.64 19.12
N PRO A 117 -9.68 28.97 19.42
CA PRO A 117 -9.32 27.71 18.81
C PRO A 117 -10.24 26.62 19.31
N GLU A 118 -10.70 25.79 18.40
CA GLU A 118 -11.33 24.52 18.72
C GLU A 118 -10.31 23.59 19.39
N LYS A 119 -10.77 22.68 20.26
CA LYS A 119 -9.88 21.74 20.93
C LYS A 119 -9.19 20.84 19.89
N GLY A 120 -7.93 21.14 19.60
CA GLY A 120 -7.06 20.37 18.73
C GLY A 120 -6.19 19.37 19.52
N ALA A 121 -5.74 18.29 18.89
CA ALA A 121 -4.81 17.34 19.52
C ALA A 121 -3.96 16.55 18.52
N LEU A 122 -2.64 16.44 18.79
CA LEU A 122 -1.67 15.33 18.54
C LEU A 122 -0.23 15.91 18.45
N LYS A 123 0.87 15.51 19.13
CA LYS A 123 1.43 14.22 19.60
C LYS A 123 2.72 14.48 20.43
N VAL A 124 3.06 13.62 21.42
CA VAL A 124 4.47 13.32 21.78
C VAL A 124 4.62 11.81 22.13
N ARG A 125 5.73 11.19 21.69
CA ARG A 125 6.21 9.79 21.89
C ARG A 125 6.00 8.75 20.78
N ILE A 126 6.05 9.12 19.52
CA ILE A 126 6.08 8.14 18.40
C ILE A 126 7.47 8.04 17.72
N ARG A 127 8.36 9.02 17.91
CA ARG A 127 9.56 9.23 17.08
C ARG A 127 10.75 8.29 17.31
N GLN A 128 10.89 7.62 18.46
CA GLN A 128 12.13 6.88 18.79
C GLN A 128 12.08 5.37 18.48
N LEU A 129 10.90 4.77 18.25
CA LEU A 129 10.79 3.32 18.00
C LEU A 129 10.67 2.94 16.51
N GLN A 130 10.50 3.91 15.61
CA GLN A 130 10.14 3.66 14.20
C GLN A 130 11.31 3.72 13.20
N ILE A 131 12.46 4.28 13.61
CA ILE A 131 13.67 4.37 12.77
C ILE A 131 14.27 2.98 12.46
N ALA A 132 13.95 1.95 13.25
CA ALA A 132 14.43 0.59 13.01
C ALA A 132 13.63 -0.20 11.95
N ALA A 133 12.36 0.15 11.70
CA ALA A 133 11.47 -0.61 10.80
C ALA A 133 11.44 -0.09 9.35
N VAL A 134 11.83 1.18 9.12
CA VAL A 134 11.59 1.90 7.85
C VAL A 134 12.80 1.92 6.90
N ASN A 135 13.96 1.41 7.30
CA ASN A 135 15.18 1.41 6.45
C ASN A 135 15.15 0.45 5.23
N GLY A 136 13.99 -0.10 4.88
CA GLY A 136 13.84 -1.13 3.85
C GLY A 136 13.61 -0.64 2.42
N ASP A 137 13.05 0.55 2.15
CA ASP A 137 12.66 0.85 0.76
C ASP A 137 12.56 2.33 0.38
N LYS A 138 13.50 2.77 -0.48
CA LYS A 138 13.70 4.17 -0.93
C LYS A 138 12.87 4.59 -2.14
N ASN A 139 11.98 3.75 -2.63
CA ASN A 139 11.10 4.11 -3.74
C ASN A 139 9.73 4.56 -3.23
N GLY A 140 9.26 5.71 -3.75
CA GLY A 140 7.93 6.24 -3.52
C GLY A 140 6.88 5.18 -3.83
N SER A 141 6.12 4.82 -2.80
CA SER A 141 5.23 3.66 -2.77
C SER A 141 3.87 3.97 -3.41
N ARG A 142 3.40 3.01 -4.22
CA ARG A 142 2.08 3.01 -4.88
C ARG A 142 1.27 1.87 -4.27
N ALA A 143 0.27 2.16 -3.43
CA ALA A 143 -0.51 1.12 -2.78
C ALA A 143 -1.49 0.43 -3.76
N GLY A 144 -1.16 -0.75 -4.31
CA GLY A 144 -2.03 -1.47 -5.25
C GLY A 144 -2.40 -0.65 -6.49
N GLY A 145 -1.52 0.27 -6.92
CA GLY A 145 -1.82 1.25 -7.96
C GLY A 145 -2.69 2.43 -7.52
N TRP A 146 -3.19 2.43 -6.28
CA TRP A 146 -3.82 3.57 -5.63
C TRP A 146 -2.76 4.46 -4.98
N THR A 147 -2.71 5.71 -5.44
CA THR A 147 -2.01 6.79 -4.75
C THR A 147 -3.06 7.84 -4.45
N PRO A 148 -3.10 8.42 -3.23
CA PRO A 148 -3.81 9.67 -3.06
C PRO A 148 -3.23 10.64 -4.11
N PRO A 149 -4.05 11.39 -4.84
CA PRO A 149 -3.56 12.34 -5.82
C PRO A 149 -2.52 13.26 -5.17
N ALA A 150 -1.30 13.23 -5.69
CA ALA A 150 -0.25 14.16 -5.29
C ALA A 150 -0.52 15.51 -5.98
N GLY A 151 -0.68 16.57 -5.19
CA GLY A 151 -0.85 17.96 -5.65
C GLY A 151 -2.30 18.45 -5.74
N ASP A 152 -2.45 19.72 -6.15
CA ASP A 152 -3.68 20.56 -6.21
C ASP A 152 -4.85 20.01 -7.05
N ARG A 153 -4.83 18.74 -7.45
CA ARG A 153 -5.94 18.12 -8.15
C ARG A 153 -6.97 17.65 -7.13
N ARG A 154 -8.06 18.41 -7.04
CA ARG A 154 -9.29 18.03 -6.32
C ARG A 154 -9.61 16.57 -6.61
N ILE A 155 -9.69 15.76 -5.55
CA ILE A 155 -10.04 14.35 -5.67
C ILE A 155 -11.51 14.30 -6.10
N GLU A 156 -11.78 14.05 -7.38
CA GLU A 156 -13.14 13.79 -7.81
C GLU A 156 -13.55 12.43 -7.25
N ALA A 157 -14.49 12.45 -6.31
CA ALA A 157 -14.96 11.22 -5.71
C ALA A 157 -15.49 10.28 -6.80
N HIS A 158 -14.94 9.06 -6.90
CA HIS A 158 -15.46 8.08 -7.86
C HIS A 158 -16.87 7.67 -7.42
N ILE A 159 -17.86 7.99 -8.25
CA ILE A 159 -19.27 7.63 -8.03
C ILE A 159 -19.54 6.36 -8.84
N ASP A 160 -19.69 5.25 -8.13
CA ASP A 160 -20.11 3.98 -8.71
C ASP A 160 -21.52 4.09 -9.31
N ASP A 161 -21.80 3.38 -10.41
CA ASP A 161 -23.12 3.36 -11.07
C ASP A 161 -24.28 2.96 -10.14
N SER A 162 -23.98 2.25 -9.04
CA SER A 162 -24.92 1.87 -7.99
C SER A 162 -25.27 2.98 -6.99
N ALA A 163 -24.55 4.11 -7.02
CA ALA A 163 -24.76 5.21 -6.09
C ALA A 163 -26.04 6.00 -6.42
N LEU A 164 -26.87 6.21 -5.41
CA LEU A 164 -28.14 6.92 -5.53
C LEU A 164 -27.97 8.42 -5.23
N GLU A 165 -27.02 9.08 -5.89
CA GLU A 165 -26.66 10.48 -5.68
C GLU A 165 -26.82 11.30 -6.96
N TYR A 166 -27.44 12.48 -6.85
CA TYR A 166 -27.74 13.34 -7.99
C TYR A 166 -27.38 14.78 -7.70
N ARG A 167 -26.81 15.47 -8.68
CA ARG A 167 -26.54 16.91 -8.58
C ARG A 167 -27.81 17.71 -8.87
N ILE A 168 -28.21 18.56 -7.91
CA ILE A 168 -29.37 19.44 -8.03
C ILE A 168 -28.88 20.89 -7.97
N TYR A 169 -29.31 21.70 -8.94
CA TYR A 169 -28.87 23.09 -9.09
C TYR A 169 -29.91 24.08 -8.56
N SER A 170 -29.45 25.27 -8.18
CA SER A 170 -30.32 26.42 -8.00
C SER A 170 -30.91 26.84 -9.35
N LYS A 171 -32.04 27.57 -9.33
CA LYS A 171 -32.71 28.02 -10.58
C LYS A 171 -31.80 28.84 -11.50
N ASN A 172 -30.92 29.65 -10.91
CA ASN A 172 -29.91 30.46 -11.61
C ASN A 172 -28.59 29.68 -11.88
N LYS A 173 -28.51 28.41 -11.48
CA LYS A 173 -27.33 27.53 -11.61
C LYS A 173 -26.06 28.02 -10.91
N SER A 174 -26.16 29.00 -10.01
CA SER A 174 -25.00 29.53 -9.25
C SER A 174 -24.54 28.60 -8.11
N CYS A 175 -25.41 27.69 -7.67
CA CYS A 175 -25.15 26.77 -6.57
C CYS A 175 -25.70 25.39 -6.89
N SER A 176 -25.13 24.35 -6.28
CA SER A 176 -25.63 22.99 -6.39
C SER A 176 -25.32 22.18 -5.13
N ILE A 177 -26.09 21.12 -4.94
CA ILE A 177 -25.84 20.10 -3.93
C ILE A 177 -25.74 18.72 -4.61
N LEU A 178 -25.05 17.80 -3.95
CA LEU A 178 -25.06 16.38 -4.28
C LEU A 178 -26.04 15.69 -3.33
N TYR A 179 -27.21 15.35 -3.88
CA TYR A 179 -28.38 14.91 -3.13
C TYR A 179 -28.62 13.41 -3.27
N THR A 180 -28.63 12.71 -2.14
CA THR A 180 -28.84 11.25 -2.10
C THR A 180 -30.33 10.91 -2.05
N THR A 181 -30.86 10.19 -3.05
CA THR A 181 -32.29 9.81 -3.08
C THR A 181 -32.57 8.56 -3.92
N ASP A 182 -33.61 7.80 -3.54
CA ASP A 182 -34.07 6.61 -4.26
C ASP A 182 -34.94 6.95 -5.48
N LYS A 183 -35.19 8.24 -5.73
CA LYS A 183 -36.00 8.68 -6.86
C LYS A 183 -35.29 8.41 -8.19
N PRO A 184 -36.04 8.10 -9.25
CA PRO A 184 -35.45 7.90 -10.58
C PRO A 184 -34.72 9.16 -11.05
N ALA A 185 -33.51 8.98 -11.59
CA ALA A 185 -32.68 10.06 -12.14
C ALA A 185 -33.45 11.03 -13.06
N ARG A 186 -34.35 10.49 -13.90
CA ARG A 186 -35.17 11.30 -14.83
C ARG A 186 -36.04 12.35 -14.13
N ARG A 187 -36.52 12.07 -12.91
CA ARG A 187 -37.32 13.01 -12.11
C ARG A 187 -36.45 14.03 -11.39
N VAL A 188 -35.34 13.57 -10.80
CA VAL A 188 -34.43 14.42 -10.01
C VAL A 188 -33.75 15.49 -10.87
N LYS A 189 -33.53 15.24 -12.17
CA LYS A 189 -32.95 16.22 -13.11
C LYS A 189 -33.72 17.55 -13.20
N SER A 190 -35.02 17.54 -12.94
CA SER A 190 -35.88 18.75 -12.94
C SER A 190 -36.06 19.38 -11.57
N TRP A 191 -35.44 18.81 -10.52
CA TRP A 191 -35.50 19.39 -9.18
C TRP A 191 -34.64 20.65 -9.10
N SER A 192 -34.93 21.51 -8.13
CA SER A 192 -34.15 22.73 -7.89
C SER A 192 -33.93 22.97 -6.41
N ILE A 193 -32.89 23.76 -6.09
CA ILE A 193 -32.63 24.21 -4.72
C ILE A 193 -32.74 25.72 -4.56
N SER A 194 -32.98 26.15 -3.32
CA SER A 194 -32.75 27.51 -2.85
C SER A 194 -31.78 27.45 -1.67
N VAL A 195 -30.71 28.24 -1.71
CA VAL A 195 -29.68 28.30 -0.66
C VAL A 195 -29.82 29.63 0.08
N GLY A 196 -29.94 29.58 1.40
CA GLY A 196 -29.87 30.76 2.26
C GLY A 196 -28.43 31.14 2.55
N GLY A 197 -28.08 32.42 2.38
CA GLY A 197 -26.72 32.95 2.61
C GLY A 197 -25.76 32.77 1.42
N ASN A 198 -24.49 33.18 1.59
CA ASN A 198 -23.42 33.11 0.58
C ASN A 198 -22.54 31.84 0.74
N SER A 199 -23.14 30.69 1.01
CA SER A 199 -22.40 29.45 1.32
C SER A 199 -22.00 28.63 0.08
N CYS A 200 -21.85 29.26 -1.08
CA CYS A 200 -21.53 28.56 -2.34
C CYS A 200 -20.13 28.91 -2.84
N ALA A 201 -19.32 27.88 -3.05
CA ALA A 201 -18.02 27.98 -3.71
C ALA A 201 -17.96 26.98 -4.86
N GLU A 202 -17.45 27.42 -6.02
CA GLU A 202 -17.31 26.56 -7.21
C GLU A 202 -18.61 25.83 -7.64
N ASN A 203 -19.74 26.52 -7.53
CA ASN A 203 -21.09 25.99 -7.76
C ASN A 203 -21.53 24.87 -6.81
N LEU A 204 -20.87 24.65 -5.68
CA LEU A 204 -21.29 23.69 -4.65
C LEU A 204 -21.54 24.41 -3.32
N VAL A 205 -22.48 23.90 -2.54
CA VAL A 205 -22.72 24.38 -1.17
C VAL A 205 -21.64 23.85 -0.24
N TYR A 206 -21.07 24.72 0.57
CA TYR A 206 -20.00 24.43 1.53
C TYR A 206 -20.29 25.03 2.90
N GLY A 207 -19.76 24.39 3.94
CA GLY A 207 -19.89 24.90 5.31
C GLY A 207 -21.35 24.87 5.77
N ARG A 208 -21.70 25.79 6.67
CA ARG A 208 -23.07 25.88 7.18
C ARG A 208 -23.98 26.58 6.17
N ALA A 209 -25.12 25.97 5.86
CA ALA A 209 -26.10 26.52 4.95
C ALA A 209 -27.52 26.02 5.27
N ASP A 210 -28.50 26.82 4.84
CA ASP A 210 -29.92 26.44 4.83
C ASP A 210 -30.35 26.17 3.39
N VAL A 211 -30.56 24.91 3.03
CA VAL A 211 -30.90 24.51 1.65
C VAL A 211 -32.32 23.97 1.59
N SER A 212 -33.20 24.63 0.84
CA SER A 212 -34.53 24.12 0.52
C SER A 212 -34.53 23.41 -0.83
N VAL A 213 -35.07 22.19 -0.88
CA VAL A 213 -35.15 21.34 -2.07
C VAL A 213 -36.59 21.33 -2.60
N PHE A 214 -36.74 21.51 -3.91
CA PHE A 214 -38.02 21.54 -4.62
C PHE A 214 -38.05 20.50 -5.73
N ASP A 215 -39.19 19.84 -5.91
CA ASP A 215 -39.38 18.80 -6.93
C ASP A 215 -39.60 19.38 -8.34
N GLU A 216 -39.87 18.51 -9.32
CA GLU A 216 -40.13 18.89 -10.71
C GLU A 216 -41.33 19.85 -10.91
N ASN A 217 -42.26 19.88 -9.95
CA ASN A 217 -43.44 20.75 -9.97
C ASN A 217 -43.22 22.04 -9.17
N GLY A 218 -42.01 22.24 -8.62
CA GLY A 218 -41.71 23.33 -7.69
C GLY A 218 -42.31 23.15 -6.31
N SER A 219 -42.80 21.95 -5.97
CA SER A 219 -43.33 21.65 -4.64
C SER A 219 -42.17 21.44 -3.66
N PHE A 220 -42.34 21.94 -2.44
CA PHE A 220 -41.35 21.78 -1.38
C PHE A 220 -41.17 20.30 -1.02
N VAL A 221 -39.93 19.81 -1.09
CA VAL A 221 -39.55 18.46 -0.68
C VAL A 221 -39.07 18.50 0.76
N GLU A 222 -38.02 19.26 1.03
CA GLU A 222 -37.43 19.37 2.36
C GLU A 222 -36.51 20.57 2.54
N ALA A 223 -36.20 20.86 3.79
CA ALA A 223 -35.17 21.82 4.19
C ALA A 223 -34.02 21.06 4.87
N LEU A 224 -32.81 21.33 4.41
CA LEU A 224 -31.55 20.83 4.92
C LEU A 224 -30.85 22.00 5.63
N ASP A 225 -31.02 22.08 6.95
CA ASP A 225 -30.32 23.04 7.81
C ASP A 225 -29.14 22.34 8.49
N GLY A 226 -27.93 22.78 8.16
CA GLY A 226 -26.70 22.27 8.76
C GLY A 226 -25.49 22.46 7.87
N TYR A 227 -24.55 21.52 7.99
CA TYR A 227 -23.26 21.57 7.31
C TYR A 227 -23.27 20.77 6.01
N PHE A 228 -22.48 21.28 5.06
CA PHE A 228 -22.24 20.68 3.76
C PHE A 228 -20.74 20.54 3.49
N THR A 229 -20.34 19.37 3.03
CA THR A 229 -18.98 19.08 2.55
C THR A 229 -19.07 18.73 1.09
N GLU A 230 -18.49 19.56 0.22
CA GLU A 230 -18.54 19.38 -1.24
C GLU A 230 -19.98 19.22 -1.78
N GLY A 231 -20.91 20.03 -1.28
CA GLY A 231 -22.32 19.97 -1.65
C GLY A 231 -23.12 18.83 -1.00
N ARG A 232 -22.53 18.01 -0.11
CA ARG A 232 -23.22 16.89 0.56
C ARG A 232 -23.59 17.22 1.99
N PHE A 233 -24.82 16.92 2.37
CA PHE A 233 -25.34 17.25 3.68
C PHE A 233 -24.82 16.30 4.78
N THR A 234 -24.08 16.85 5.75
CA THR A 234 -23.48 16.14 6.90
C THR A 234 -24.22 16.41 8.21
N GLY A 235 -25.36 17.10 8.14
CA GLY A 235 -26.21 17.40 9.29
C GLY A 235 -25.58 18.44 10.21
N ARG A 236 -25.50 18.15 11.51
CA ARG A 236 -25.02 19.14 12.52
C ARG A 236 -23.50 19.20 12.68
N LYS A 237 -22.75 18.42 11.89
CA LYS A 237 -21.30 18.31 12.04
C LYS A 237 -20.60 18.84 10.80
N ASN A 238 -19.66 19.76 11.01
CA ASN A 238 -18.72 20.14 9.98
C ASN A 238 -17.74 18.98 9.76
N LEU A 239 -17.62 18.52 8.52
CA LEU A 239 -16.63 17.52 8.12
C LEU A 239 -15.75 18.18 7.07
N ASN A 240 -14.75 18.93 7.51
CA ASN A 240 -13.76 19.51 6.61
C ASN A 240 -12.74 18.42 6.21
N VAL A 241 -13.17 17.51 5.33
CA VAL A 241 -12.39 16.34 4.91
C VAL A 241 -12.47 16.19 3.39
N VAL A 242 -11.43 15.60 2.80
CA VAL A 242 -11.41 15.32 1.36
C VAL A 242 -12.18 14.03 1.10
N LEU A 243 -13.25 14.09 0.31
CA LEU A 243 -14.07 12.93 -0.01
C LEU A 243 -13.41 12.09 -1.12
N LEU A 244 -13.44 10.75 -0.99
CA LEU A 244 -12.67 9.84 -1.84
C LEU A 244 -13.54 8.96 -2.76
N ASN A 245 -14.29 8.01 -2.21
CA ASN A 245 -15.07 7.07 -3.01
C ASN A 245 -16.52 7.03 -2.55
N ARG A 246 -17.45 6.91 -3.51
CA ARG A 246 -18.89 6.81 -3.30
C ARG A 246 -19.36 5.48 -3.90
N TYR A 247 -19.84 4.58 -3.04
CA TYR A 247 -20.38 3.29 -3.48
C TYR A 247 -21.66 2.94 -2.72
N GLY A 248 -22.60 2.28 -3.41
CA GLY A 248 -23.85 1.80 -2.82
C GLY A 248 -23.69 0.36 -2.34
N ALA A 249 -23.87 0.08 -1.05
CA ALA A 249 -24.07 -1.30 -0.57
C ALA A 249 -25.51 -1.81 -0.84
N GLY A 250 -26.30 -1.06 -1.62
CA GLY A 250 -27.70 -1.32 -1.94
C GLY A 250 -28.61 -0.11 -1.68
N LYS A 251 -29.93 -0.28 -1.87
CA LYS A 251 -30.92 0.80 -1.66
C LYS A 251 -31.02 1.25 -0.20
N ASN A 252 -30.70 0.39 0.75
CA ASN A 252 -30.92 0.70 2.17
C ASN A 252 -29.80 1.53 2.80
N ILE A 253 -28.58 1.46 2.28
CA ILE A 253 -27.41 2.15 2.86
C ILE A 253 -26.48 2.60 1.72
N GLN A 254 -26.05 3.85 1.83
CA GLN A 254 -25.12 4.49 0.92
C GLN A 254 -23.81 4.76 1.69
N ASN A 255 -22.63 4.32 1.18
CA ASN A 255 -21.34 4.35 1.89
C ASN A 255 -20.25 5.19 1.21
N MET A 256 -19.67 6.15 1.93
CA MET A 256 -18.67 7.08 1.39
C MET A 256 -17.38 6.96 2.17
N SER A 257 -16.24 7.04 1.50
CA SER A 257 -14.94 7.16 2.16
C SER A 257 -14.40 8.58 2.04
N TYR A 258 -13.55 8.95 2.99
CA TYR A 258 -12.87 10.24 3.04
C TYR A 258 -11.45 10.08 3.57
N LEU A 259 -10.53 10.93 3.11
CA LEU A 259 -9.17 10.97 3.61
C LEU A 259 -9.15 11.70 4.95
N ILE A 260 -8.59 11.06 5.97
CA ILE A 260 -8.37 11.66 7.28
C ILE A 260 -6.97 12.28 7.33
N ASP A 261 -5.95 11.48 7.00
CA ASP A 261 -4.54 11.85 7.17
C ASP A 261 -3.63 10.95 6.33
N SER A 262 -2.40 11.38 6.12
CA SER A 262 -1.36 10.70 5.32
C SER A 262 -0.04 10.63 6.11
N ASP A 263 0.34 9.43 6.56
CA ASP A 263 1.65 9.18 7.16
C ASP A 263 2.65 8.73 6.09
N ASN A 264 3.42 9.70 5.57
CA ASN A 264 4.39 9.45 4.51
C ASN A 264 5.58 8.59 4.98
N GLU A 265 5.92 8.59 6.26
CA GLU A 265 7.05 7.81 6.80
C GLU A 265 6.67 6.32 6.87
N LEU A 266 5.48 6.03 7.40
CA LEU A 266 4.96 4.66 7.49
C LEU A 266 4.29 4.20 6.20
N LYS A 267 4.13 5.08 5.21
CA LYS A 267 3.40 4.81 3.97
C LYS A 267 1.97 4.34 4.28
N ILE A 268 1.29 5.02 5.21
CA ILE A 268 -0.09 4.75 5.62
C ILE A 268 -0.98 5.91 5.20
N GLN A 269 -2.13 5.60 4.62
CA GLN A 269 -3.19 6.55 4.33
C GLN A 269 -4.39 6.23 5.22
N TYR A 270 -4.75 7.15 6.12
CA TYR A 270 -5.88 6.97 7.02
C TYR A 270 -7.17 7.37 6.32
N VAL A 271 -8.07 6.41 6.14
CA VAL A 271 -9.33 6.61 5.41
C VAL A 271 -10.50 6.38 6.35
N GLY A 272 -11.38 7.36 6.50
CA GLY A 272 -12.61 7.25 7.27
C GLY A 272 -13.79 6.83 6.39
N TYR A 273 -14.85 6.31 7.03
CA TYR A 273 -16.06 5.87 6.34
C TYR A 273 -17.31 6.51 6.94
N MET A 274 -18.19 6.99 6.06
CA MET A 274 -19.50 7.56 6.39
C MET A 274 -20.61 6.77 5.73
N LYS A 275 -21.79 6.82 6.35
CA LYS A 275 -22.99 6.16 5.85
C LYS A 275 -24.16 7.14 5.82
N ALA A 276 -24.99 6.98 4.80
CA ALA A 276 -26.31 7.59 4.72
C ALA A 276 -27.34 6.44 4.67
N PRO A 277 -27.93 6.04 5.81
CA PRO A 277 -28.96 5.01 5.85
C PRO A 277 -30.30 5.55 5.33
N TYR A 278 -31.04 4.69 4.63
CA TYR A 278 -32.39 4.97 4.16
C TYR A 278 -33.39 4.78 5.31
N ASN A 279 -34.25 5.78 5.51
CA ASN A 279 -35.36 5.70 6.45
C ASN A 279 -36.66 5.42 5.69
N SER A 280 -37.21 4.23 5.88
CA SER A 280 -38.44 3.79 5.21
C SER A 280 -39.69 4.59 5.61
N LYS A 281 -39.71 5.19 6.82
CA LYS A 281 -40.84 6.01 7.29
C LYS A 281 -40.88 7.37 6.61
N THR A 282 -39.72 8.03 6.49
CA THR A 282 -39.61 9.34 5.84
C THR A 282 -39.39 9.23 4.33
N LYS A 283 -39.03 8.03 3.83
CA LYS A 283 -38.62 7.74 2.46
C LYS A 283 -37.44 8.60 2.00
N ARG A 284 -36.46 8.79 2.90
CA ARG A 284 -35.30 9.67 2.70
C ARG A 284 -34.05 9.05 3.30
N TYR A 285 -32.90 9.42 2.74
CA TYR A 285 -31.62 9.12 3.36
C TYR A 285 -31.35 10.09 4.50
N ALA A 286 -30.76 9.57 5.58
CA ALA A 286 -30.26 10.40 6.66
C ALA A 286 -29.02 11.18 6.21
N PRO A 287 -28.63 12.25 6.94
CA PRO A 287 -27.38 12.96 6.68
C PRO A 287 -26.18 12.01 6.73
N TRP A 288 -25.12 12.34 5.99
CA TRP A 288 -23.88 11.58 6.03
C TRP A 288 -23.30 11.57 7.43
N GLN A 289 -23.13 10.38 8.01
CA GLN A 289 -22.66 10.20 9.37
C GLN A 289 -21.55 9.15 9.46
N GLY A 290 -20.47 9.50 10.14
CA GLY A 290 -19.31 8.62 10.36
C GLY A 290 -19.10 8.19 11.82
N CYS A 291 -19.99 8.53 12.76
CA CYS A 291 -19.73 8.39 14.20
C CYS A 291 -20.44 7.22 14.91
N SER A 292 -21.13 6.34 14.19
CA SER A 292 -21.90 5.25 14.82
C SER A 292 -21.90 3.99 13.94
N PRO A 293 -20.93 3.07 14.13
CA PRO A 293 -19.66 3.27 14.84
C PRO A 293 -18.67 4.13 14.03
N PHE A 294 -17.64 4.69 14.71
CA PHE A 294 -16.55 5.34 13.99
C PHE A 294 -15.72 4.29 13.26
N THR A 295 -15.47 4.49 11.98
CA THR A 295 -14.88 3.46 11.11
C THR A 295 -13.70 4.05 10.36
N VAL A 296 -12.52 3.47 10.51
CA VAL A 296 -11.26 3.97 9.95
C VAL A 296 -10.37 2.83 9.45
N ALA A 297 -9.77 3.03 8.27
CA ALA A 297 -8.75 2.18 7.68
C ALA A 297 -7.37 2.83 7.77
N ALA A 298 -6.34 2.03 8.00
CA ALA A 298 -4.97 2.31 7.63
C ALA A 298 -4.68 1.61 6.28
N VAL A 299 -4.66 2.38 5.19
CA VAL A 299 -4.41 1.84 3.85
C VAL A 299 -2.91 1.83 3.59
N THR A 300 -2.32 0.64 3.43
CA THR A 300 -0.87 0.45 3.26
C THR A 300 -0.55 -0.89 2.59
N GLU A 301 0.56 -0.93 1.85
CA GLU A 301 1.16 -2.19 1.34
C GLU A 301 2.10 -2.84 2.35
N ASN A 302 2.47 -2.13 3.40
CA ASN A 302 3.47 -2.58 4.34
C ASN A 302 2.79 -3.40 5.45
N ASP A 303 2.54 -4.67 5.15
CA ASP A 303 2.00 -5.65 6.12
C ASP A 303 2.92 -5.89 7.31
N LEU A 304 4.24 -5.68 7.15
CA LEU A 304 5.25 -5.80 8.21
C LEU A 304 4.96 -4.86 9.39
N LEU A 305 4.28 -3.73 9.17
CA LEU A 305 3.86 -2.82 10.24
C LEU A 305 2.92 -3.49 11.25
N PHE A 306 2.25 -4.57 10.84
CA PHE A 306 1.30 -5.33 11.65
C PHE A 306 1.89 -6.62 12.21
N LEU A 307 3.20 -6.83 12.10
CA LEU A 307 3.91 -7.91 12.78
C LEU A 307 4.35 -7.52 14.19
N GLU A 308 4.72 -6.25 14.40
CA GLU A 308 5.27 -5.74 15.65
C GLU A 308 4.20 -5.13 16.57
N PRO A 309 3.95 -5.66 17.79
CA PRO A 309 2.89 -5.19 18.67
C PRO A 309 2.98 -3.68 19.01
N ALA A 310 4.19 -3.16 19.17
CA ALA A 310 4.42 -1.74 19.49
C ALA A 310 4.04 -0.81 18.33
N VAL A 311 4.25 -1.26 17.08
CA VAL A 311 3.88 -0.50 15.87
C VAL A 311 2.36 -0.48 15.74
N ILE A 312 1.70 -1.64 15.91
CA ILE A 312 0.24 -1.75 15.91
C ILE A 312 -0.38 -0.81 16.94
N GLU A 313 0.14 -0.78 18.17
CA GLU A 313 -0.39 0.10 19.22
C GLU A 313 -0.31 1.58 18.82
N ASN A 314 0.77 2.00 18.17
CA ASN A 314 0.93 3.38 17.70
C ASN A 314 -0.04 3.72 16.57
N ILE A 315 -0.23 2.82 15.60
CA ILE A 315 -1.20 2.98 14.52
C ILE A 315 -2.62 3.07 15.09
N LEU A 316 -2.96 2.20 16.04
CA LEU A 316 -4.25 2.24 16.74
C LEU A 316 -4.44 3.52 17.54
N ARG A 317 -3.38 4.04 18.17
CA ARG A 317 -3.44 5.31 18.91
C ARG A 317 -3.74 6.50 17.99
N ALA A 318 -3.17 6.51 16.78
CA ALA A 318 -3.54 7.49 15.75
C ALA A 318 -5.02 7.37 15.36
N ALA A 319 -5.50 6.15 15.09
CA ALA A 319 -6.92 5.91 14.82
C ALA A 319 -7.85 6.39 15.95
N GLN A 320 -7.48 6.12 17.21
CA GLN A 320 -8.21 6.58 18.39
C GLN A 320 -8.30 8.11 18.46
N SER A 321 -7.20 8.80 18.15
CA SER A 321 -7.20 10.27 18.14
C SER A 321 -8.13 10.85 17.06
N TYR A 322 -8.21 10.24 15.87
CA TYR A 322 -9.20 10.65 14.87
C TYR A 322 -10.62 10.43 15.38
N ALA A 323 -10.90 9.30 16.04
CA ALA A 323 -12.21 9.07 16.64
C ALA A 323 -12.57 10.13 17.68
N ASP A 324 -11.58 10.59 18.47
CA ASP A 324 -11.75 11.61 19.48
C ASP A 324 -12.01 13.00 18.88
N ILE A 325 -11.37 13.31 17.75
CA ILE A 325 -11.53 14.58 17.00
C ILE A 325 -12.89 14.62 16.29
N PHE A 326 -13.17 13.66 15.41
CA PHE A 326 -14.37 13.69 14.57
C PHE A 326 -15.63 13.27 15.34
N CYS A 327 -15.48 12.38 16.32
CA CYS A 327 -16.57 11.68 16.98
C CYS A 327 -16.36 11.53 18.51
N PRO A 328 -16.21 12.63 19.27
CA PRO A 328 -15.90 12.58 20.71
C PRO A 328 -16.97 11.86 21.55
N SER A 329 -18.19 11.75 21.04
CA SER A 329 -19.28 11.03 21.70
C SER A 329 -19.36 9.54 21.35
N THR A 330 -18.58 9.05 20.38
CA THR A 330 -18.63 7.63 20.01
C THR A 330 -18.08 6.74 21.12
N THR A 331 -18.73 5.61 21.37
CA THR A 331 -18.29 4.58 22.32
C THR A 331 -17.72 3.35 21.62
N GLU A 332 -17.83 3.30 20.30
CA GLU A 332 -17.38 2.18 19.47
C GLU A 332 -16.62 2.70 18.25
N MET A 333 -15.48 2.07 17.98
CA MET A 333 -14.67 2.26 16.80
C MET A 333 -14.33 0.92 16.16
N ARG A 334 -14.31 0.90 14.84
CA ARG A 334 -13.79 -0.19 14.02
C ARG A 334 -12.54 0.32 13.30
N PHE A 335 -11.47 -0.43 13.47
CA PHE A 335 -10.20 -0.18 12.82
C PHE A 335 -9.85 -1.35 11.92
N PHE A 336 -9.32 -1.06 10.74
CA PHE A 336 -8.75 -2.06 9.86
C PHE A 336 -7.50 -1.54 9.17
N ALA A 337 -6.68 -2.45 8.68
CA ALA A 337 -5.59 -2.16 7.79
C ALA A 337 -5.75 -2.99 6.51
N ALA A 338 -5.57 -2.36 5.36
CA ALA A 338 -5.79 -2.99 4.07
C ALA A 338 -4.86 -2.42 2.99
N THR A 339 -4.63 -3.17 1.92
CA THR A 339 -3.80 -2.74 0.78
C THR A 339 -4.52 -1.73 -0.12
N VAL A 340 -5.85 -1.75 -0.14
CA VAL A 340 -6.68 -0.87 -0.98
C VAL A 340 -7.82 -0.22 -0.17
N PRO A 341 -8.22 1.02 -0.53
CA PRO A 341 -9.29 1.73 0.18
C PRO A 341 -10.72 1.32 -0.26
N GLN A 342 -10.87 0.64 -1.41
CA GLN A 342 -12.17 0.49 -2.10
C GLN A 342 -12.99 -0.73 -1.66
N GLY A 343 -14.32 -0.55 -1.60
CA GLY A 343 -15.28 -1.49 -2.17
C GLY A 343 -15.41 -2.90 -1.58
N ILE A 344 -14.82 -3.24 -0.44
CA ILE A 344 -14.99 -4.59 0.13
C ILE A 344 -16.44 -4.79 0.61
N ALA A 345 -17.20 -5.60 -0.15
CA ALA A 345 -18.49 -6.14 0.27
C ALA A 345 -18.29 -6.95 1.56
N GLY A 346 -18.90 -6.52 2.67
CA GLY A 346 -18.67 -7.14 3.98
C GLY A 346 -17.99 -6.23 5.01
N MET A 347 -17.63 -4.97 4.70
CA MET A 347 -17.08 -4.05 5.72
C MET A 347 -18.10 -3.52 6.77
N ASP A 348 -19.36 -3.97 6.70
CA ASP A 348 -20.28 -3.93 7.84
C ASP A 348 -19.98 -5.00 8.90
N LEU A 349 -19.15 -6.01 8.58
CA LEU A 349 -18.58 -7.05 9.44
C LEU A 349 -17.95 -8.15 8.56
N PRO A 350 -16.69 -8.56 8.74
CA PRO A 350 -16.36 -9.97 8.71
C PRO A 350 -16.48 -10.46 10.15
N GLU A 351 -17.72 -10.66 10.62
CA GLU A 351 -17.89 -11.70 11.63
C GLU A 351 -17.65 -13.08 10.98
N ASN A 352 -17.60 -13.17 9.63
CA ASN A 352 -17.21 -14.34 8.84
C ASN A 352 -16.77 -14.01 7.38
N SER A 353 -15.89 -13.03 7.10
CA SER A 353 -15.16 -13.15 5.81
C SER A 353 -14.18 -14.29 6.00
N GLY A 354 -14.13 -15.22 5.06
CA GLY A 354 -13.16 -16.32 5.12
C GLY A 354 -11.75 -15.79 5.35
N GLU A 355 -10.88 -16.66 5.84
CA GLU A 355 -9.45 -16.40 6.07
C GLU A 355 -8.69 -15.90 4.80
N ASP A 356 -9.39 -15.79 3.66
CA ASP A 356 -8.87 -15.61 2.30
C ASP A 356 -8.93 -14.17 1.73
N ASP A 357 -9.33 -13.12 2.48
CA ASP A 357 -9.27 -11.75 1.93
C ASP A 357 -7.82 -11.23 1.88
N GLU A 358 -7.15 -11.43 0.74
CA GLU A 358 -5.77 -11.00 0.48
C GLU A 358 -5.52 -9.51 0.77
N ASN A 359 -6.55 -8.66 0.64
CA ASN A 359 -6.40 -7.23 0.84
C ASN A 359 -6.47 -6.79 2.30
N LEU A 360 -7.02 -7.62 3.18
CA LEU A 360 -7.12 -7.32 4.61
C LEU A 360 -5.82 -7.75 5.32
N ILE A 361 -5.26 -6.84 6.12
CA ILE A 361 -4.01 -7.03 6.86
C ILE A 361 -4.31 -7.20 8.36
N TYR A 362 -5.17 -6.34 8.89
CA TYR A 362 -5.50 -6.30 10.31
C TYR A 362 -6.93 -5.79 10.51
N ALA A 363 -7.63 -6.31 11.51
CA ALA A 363 -8.95 -5.82 11.90
C ALA A 363 -9.06 -5.81 13.43
N ALA A 364 -9.63 -4.74 13.99
CA ALA A 364 -9.88 -4.62 15.41
C ALA A 364 -11.17 -3.84 15.70
N ARG A 365 -11.89 -4.28 16.73
CA ARG A 365 -12.96 -3.50 17.36
C ARG A 365 -12.44 -2.86 18.64
N LEU A 366 -12.66 -1.56 18.77
CA LEU A 366 -12.31 -0.79 19.97
C LEU A 366 -13.57 -0.25 20.61
N THR A 367 -13.63 -0.34 21.93
CA THR A 367 -14.75 0.18 22.71
C THR A 367 -14.25 1.08 23.82
N ARG A 368 -15.06 2.05 24.22
CA ARG A 368 -14.79 2.86 25.40
C ARG A 368 -16.05 3.15 26.17
N LYS A 369 -15.90 3.32 27.48
CA LYS A 369 -16.91 4.02 28.29
C LYS A 369 -16.70 5.52 28.14
N ARG A 370 -17.78 6.30 28.22
CA ARG A 370 -17.72 7.77 28.11
C ARG A 370 -16.66 8.33 29.06
N GLY A 371 -15.72 9.11 28.54
CA GLY A 371 -14.62 9.71 29.32
C GLY A 371 -13.50 8.76 29.74
N ARG A 372 -13.46 7.52 29.22
CA ARG A 372 -12.38 6.55 29.47
C ARG A 372 -11.57 6.29 28.20
N LYS A 373 -10.38 5.71 28.38
CA LYS A 373 -9.49 5.26 27.30
C LYS A 373 -10.17 4.17 26.45
N TRP A 374 -9.80 4.14 25.18
CA TRP A 374 -10.16 3.08 24.24
C TRP A 374 -9.54 1.74 24.68
N VAL A 375 -10.33 0.67 24.56
CA VAL A 375 -9.93 -0.70 24.86
C VAL A 375 -10.15 -1.55 23.60
N VAL A 376 -9.11 -2.26 23.18
CA VAL A 376 -9.17 -3.20 22.06
C VAL A 376 -9.87 -4.48 22.52
N SER A 377 -10.91 -4.90 21.80
CA SER A 377 -11.61 -6.16 22.02
C SER A 377 -10.79 -7.31 21.44
N ALA A 378 -10.06 -8.03 22.30
CA ALA A 378 -9.15 -9.12 21.88
C ALA A 378 -9.88 -10.24 21.14
N ASP A 379 -11.14 -10.54 21.51
CA ASP A 379 -12.03 -11.52 20.87
C ASP A 379 -12.45 -11.12 19.45
N LYS A 380 -12.32 -9.85 19.10
CA LYS A 380 -12.71 -9.26 17.80
C LYS A 380 -11.53 -8.63 17.08
N THR A 381 -10.33 -9.12 17.38
CA THR A 381 -9.09 -8.69 16.74
C THR A 381 -8.55 -9.82 15.87
N GLN A 382 -8.30 -9.53 14.60
CA GLN A 382 -7.71 -10.45 13.64
C GLN A 382 -6.44 -9.81 13.07
N ASN A 383 -5.33 -10.54 13.10
CA ASN A 383 -4.07 -10.11 12.53
C ASN A 383 -3.67 -11.09 11.42
N LEU A 384 -4.17 -10.83 10.21
CA LEU A 384 -3.93 -11.68 9.05
C LEU A 384 -2.48 -11.61 8.58
N ALA A 385 -1.80 -10.46 8.75
CA ALA A 385 -0.36 -10.34 8.48
C ALA A 385 0.45 -11.36 9.29
N ARG A 386 0.13 -11.51 10.58
CA ARG A 386 0.81 -12.48 11.45
C ARG A 386 0.49 -13.93 11.09
N ILE A 387 -0.74 -14.21 10.66
CA ILE A 387 -1.14 -15.55 10.20
C ILE A 387 -0.34 -15.92 8.94
N ARG A 388 -0.36 -15.07 7.92
CA ARG A 388 0.39 -15.27 6.66
C ARG A 388 1.89 -15.43 6.90
N GLU A 389 2.47 -14.60 7.77
CA GLU A 389 3.88 -14.72 8.12
C GLU A 389 4.20 -16.02 8.86
N SER A 390 3.28 -16.53 9.69
CA SER A 390 3.45 -17.82 10.35
C SER A 390 3.37 -19.00 9.37
N GLU A 391 2.50 -18.92 8.36
CA GLU A 391 2.38 -19.92 7.29
C GLU A 391 3.61 -19.91 6.40
N ARG A 392 4.10 -18.72 6.01
CA ARG A 392 5.34 -18.57 5.23
C ARG A 392 6.53 -19.21 5.97
N ARG A 393 6.68 -18.93 7.27
CA ARG A 393 7.74 -19.54 8.10
C ARG A 393 7.57 -21.05 8.24
N ALA A 394 6.34 -21.55 8.33
CA ALA A 394 6.08 -22.98 8.42
C ALA A 394 6.47 -23.71 7.13
N GLU A 395 6.15 -23.11 5.96
CA GLU A 395 6.54 -23.67 4.67
C GLU A 395 8.06 -23.60 4.45
N GLU A 396 8.69 -22.47 4.78
CA GLU A 396 10.16 -22.36 4.75
C GLU A 396 10.84 -23.39 5.66
N MET A 397 10.28 -23.63 6.85
CA MET A 397 10.78 -24.65 7.77
C MET A 397 10.61 -26.05 7.17
N ARG A 398 9.47 -26.34 6.53
CA ARG A 398 9.20 -27.62 5.89
C ARG A 398 10.15 -27.87 4.72
N GLU A 399 10.32 -26.89 3.84
CA GLU A 399 11.27 -26.95 2.72
C GLU A 399 12.69 -27.18 3.23
N ASN A 400 13.09 -26.47 4.30
CA ASN A 400 14.40 -26.63 4.91
C ASN A 400 14.60 -28.01 5.57
N GLN A 401 13.55 -28.59 6.16
CA GLN A 401 13.57 -29.96 6.67
C GLN A 401 13.77 -30.98 5.55
N LEU A 402 13.09 -30.80 4.41
CA LEU A 402 13.27 -31.65 3.23
C LEU A 402 14.71 -31.57 2.69
N MET A 403 15.24 -30.35 2.52
CA MET A 403 16.62 -30.14 2.10
C MET A 403 17.63 -30.80 3.06
N THR A 404 17.38 -30.70 4.37
CA THR A 404 18.23 -31.33 5.39
C THR A 404 18.12 -32.85 5.38
N ALA A 405 16.93 -33.41 5.11
CA ALA A 405 16.73 -34.85 4.98
C ALA A 405 17.50 -35.41 3.77
N ASP A 406 17.36 -34.77 2.61
CA ASP A 406 18.10 -35.13 1.39
C ASP A 406 19.61 -35.08 1.62
N TYR A 407 20.10 -34.02 2.28
CA TYR A 407 21.52 -33.90 2.62
C TYR A 407 22.02 -35.06 3.48
N ASN A 408 21.26 -35.43 4.51
CA ASN A 408 21.60 -36.54 5.41
C ASN A 408 21.53 -37.91 4.72
N GLU A 409 20.67 -38.08 3.72
CA GLU A 409 20.63 -39.26 2.87
C GLU A 409 21.90 -39.33 2.01
N LEU A 410 22.24 -38.23 1.32
CA LEU A 410 23.42 -38.16 0.45
C LEU A 410 24.76 -38.39 1.17
N LEU A 411 24.84 -38.06 2.46
CA LEU A 411 26.00 -38.41 3.30
C LEU A 411 26.26 -39.91 3.37
N LYS A 412 25.19 -40.72 3.33
CA LYS A 412 25.23 -42.19 3.42
C LYS A 412 25.27 -42.85 2.04
N THR A 413 24.81 -42.13 1.02
CA THR A 413 24.77 -42.62 -0.37
C THR A 413 26.16 -42.67 -0.98
N ASP A 414 26.38 -43.73 -1.77
CA ASP A 414 27.60 -43.91 -2.54
C ASP A 414 27.68 -42.93 -3.72
N TYR A 415 28.80 -42.96 -4.44
CA TYR A 415 29.06 -42.05 -5.55
C TYR A 415 27.99 -42.16 -6.67
N PHE A 416 27.53 -43.38 -7.01
CA PHE A 416 26.52 -43.57 -8.05
C PHE A 416 25.13 -43.07 -7.63
N GLY A 417 24.73 -43.25 -6.37
CA GLY A 417 23.47 -42.70 -5.89
C GLY A 417 23.48 -41.16 -5.81
N ARG A 418 24.63 -40.53 -5.55
CA ARG A 418 24.76 -39.06 -5.64
C ARG A 418 24.63 -38.55 -7.07
N LEU A 419 25.17 -39.28 -8.05
CA LEU A 419 24.96 -38.97 -9.47
C LEU A 419 23.48 -39.16 -9.87
N ALA A 420 22.85 -40.23 -9.39
CA ALA A 420 21.43 -40.47 -9.63
C ALA A 420 20.57 -39.31 -9.09
N TYR A 421 20.88 -38.82 -7.87
CA TYR A 421 20.27 -37.65 -7.27
C TYR A 421 20.44 -36.38 -8.12
N MET A 422 21.64 -36.15 -8.69
CA MET A 422 21.92 -35.00 -9.55
C MET A 422 21.02 -34.95 -10.80
N THR A 423 20.62 -36.11 -11.33
CA THR A 423 19.74 -36.21 -12.51
C THR A 423 18.28 -36.49 -12.21
N GLY A 424 17.92 -36.64 -10.93
CA GLY A 424 16.54 -36.96 -10.53
C GLY A 424 16.08 -38.36 -10.93
N VAL A 425 17.01 -39.33 -10.98
CA VAL A 425 16.70 -40.74 -11.28
C VAL A 425 16.98 -41.61 -10.05
N ASP A 426 16.34 -42.79 -9.98
CA ASP A 426 16.45 -43.67 -8.80
C ASP A 426 17.84 -44.32 -8.66
N HIS A 427 18.48 -44.65 -9.78
CA HIS A 427 19.81 -45.24 -9.83
C HIS A 427 20.46 -45.03 -11.20
N LEU A 428 21.78 -45.20 -11.24
CA LEU A 428 22.52 -45.34 -12.50
C LEU A 428 22.69 -46.82 -12.86
N ASP A 429 22.56 -47.09 -14.14
CA ASP A 429 22.65 -48.43 -14.70
C ASP A 429 24.10 -48.85 -14.97
N ASN A 430 24.34 -50.15 -14.86
CA ASN A 430 25.60 -50.75 -15.27
C ASN A 430 25.55 -51.13 -16.76
N LEU A 431 26.33 -50.44 -17.61
CA LEU A 431 26.30 -50.66 -19.07
C LEU A 431 26.55 -52.12 -19.47
N PRO A 432 27.58 -52.84 -18.95
CA PRO A 432 27.75 -54.26 -19.24
C PRO A 432 26.52 -55.11 -18.94
N LEU A 433 25.89 -54.93 -17.77
CA LEU A 433 24.70 -55.67 -17.37
C LEU A 433 23.50 -55.38 -18.28
N MET A 434 23.27 -54.09 -18.60
CA MET A 434 22.17 -53.69 -19.47
C MET A 434 22.38 -54.17 -20.91
N THR A 435 23.61 -54.15 -21.40
CA THR A 435 23.99 -54.69 -22.72
C THR A 435 23.70 -56.19 -22.80
N ALA A 436 24.06 -56.96 -21.78
CA ALA A 436 23.74 -58.38 -21.71
C ALA A 436 22.22 -58.60 -21.69
N GLY A 437 21.47 -57.82 -20.90
CA GLY A 437 20.02 -57.87 -20.84
C GLY A 437 19.33 -57.60 -22.18
N VAL A 438 19.76 -56.56 -22.90
CA VAL A 438 19.25 -56.23 -24.24
C VAL A 438 19.56 -57.33 -25.24
N ARG A 439 20.76 -57.93 -25.19
CA ARG A 439 21.15 -59.05 -26.07
C ARG A 439 20.35 -60.32 -25.83
N ILE A 440 20.13 -60.68 -24.57
CA ILE A 440 19.38 -61.89 -24.21
C ILE A 440 17.90 -61.73 -24.56
N THR A 441 17.32 -60.56 -24.31
CA THR A 441 15.88 -60.34 -24.48
C THR A 441 15.49 -59.85 -25.86
N GLY A 442 16.43 -59.28 -26.63
CA GLY A 442 16.18 -58.63 -27.92
C GLY A 442 15.33 -57.35 -27.84
N LYS A 443 15.02 -56.87 -26.62
CA LYS A 443 14.16 -55.70 -26.40
C LYS A 443 14.97 -54.48 -25.94
N PRO A 444 14.62 -53.25 -26.39
CA PRO A 444 15.20 -52.03 -25.84
C PRO A 444 14.99 -51.94 -24.33
N ARG A 445 15.97 -51.34 -23.62
CA ARG A 445 15.87 -51.06 -22.18
C ARG A 445 16.17 -49.60 -21.91
N ARG A 446 15.31 -48.97 -21.10
CA ARG A 446 15.59 -47.63 -20.58
C ARG A 446 16.78 -47.71 -19.63
N VAL A 447 17.75 -46.82 -19.79
CA VAL A 447 18.97 -46.74 -19.00
C VAL A 447 19.31 -45.31 -18.63
N ASN A 448 20.02 -45.12 -17.51
CA ASN A 448 20.70 -43.90 -17.12
C ASN A 448 22.18 -44.21 -16.90
N LEU A 449 23.06 -43.66 -17.72
CA LEU A 449 24.46 -44.04 -17.76
C LEU A 449 25.38 -42.83 -17.54
N LEU A 450 26.45 -43.04 -16.79
CA LEU A 450 27.61 -42.16 -16.79
C LEU A 450 28.51 -42.52 -17.97
N LEU A 451 28.72 -41.58 -18.89
CA LEU A 451 29.49 -41.76 -20.11
C LEU A 451 30.51 -40.64 -20.27
N ARG A 452 31.68 -40.98 -20.83
CA ARG A 452 32.63 -39.98 -21.33
C ARG A 452 32.50 -39.88 -22.84
N ILE A 453 32.03 -38.75 -23.33
CA ILE A 453 31.88 -38.44 -24.76
C ILE A 453 33.21 -37.98 -25.31
N ARG A 454 33.76 -38.73 -26.27
CA ARG A 454 35.02 -38.41 -26.96
C ARG A 454 34.79 -37.53 -28.17
N GLN A 455 33.72 -37.78 -28.92
CA GLN A 455 33.42 -37.11 -30.18
C GLN A 455 31.93 -36.83 -30.30
N THR A 456 31.59 -35.62 -30.73
CA THR A 456 30.22 -35.19 -31.04
C THR A 456 30.07 -34.95 -32.54
N GLY A 457 28.90 -35.30 -33.06
CA GLY A 457 28.42 -35.02 -34.41
C GLY A 457 27.07 -34.32 -34.35
N THR A 458 26.43 -34.10 -35.50
CA THR A 458 25.16 -33.35 -35.58
C THR A 458 23.98 -34.10 -34.94
N ALA A 459 23.96 -35.43 -35.02
CA ALA A 459 22.90 -36.29 -34.46
C ALA A 459 23.44 -37.58 -33.82
N THR A 460 24.76 -37.68 -33.68
CA THR A 460 25.45 -38.84 -33.11
C THR A 460 26.60 -38.38 -32.22
N ALA A 461 26.92 -39.18 -31.20
CA ALA A 461 28.11 -39.02 -30.38
C ALA A 461 28.74 -40.39 -30.11
N ILE A 462 30.02 -40.40 -29.76
CA ILE A 462 30.74 -41.63 -29.40
C ILE A 462 31.24 -41.47 -27.97
N ALA A 463 30.75 -42.31 -27.08
CA ALA A 463 31.32 -42.48 -25.74
C ALA A 463 32.47 -43.48 -25.78
N ASP A 464 33.53 -43.24 -25.00
CA ASP A 464 34.68 -44.13 -24.87
C ASP A 464 34.85 -44.73 -23.46
N TRP A 465 34.01 -44.31 -22.50
CA TRP A 465 33.94 -44.86 -21.15
C TRP A 465 32.47 -45.12 -20.76
N PRO A 466 32.14 -46.25 -20.09
CA PRO A 466 33.05 -47.31 -19.61
C PRO A 466 33.52 -48.27 -20.70
N SER A 467 32.96 -48.16 -21.90
CA SER A 467 33.38 -48.84 -23.13
C SER A 467 32.92 -48.02 -24.34
N GLU A 468 33.42 -48.34 -25.53
CA GLU A 468 32.92 -47.68 -26.75
C GLU A 468 31.42 -47.92 -26.95
N LEU A 469 30.64 -46.83 -26.91
CA LEU A 469 29.18 -46.85 -27.05
C LEU A 469 28.75 -45.71 -27.99
N PRO A 470 28.16 -46.06 -29.15
CA PRO A 470 27.52 -45.09 -30.02
C PRO A 470 26.24 -44.56 -29.36
N VAL A 471 26.13 -43.24 -29.31
CA VAL A 471 24.93 -42.52 -28.87
C VAL A 471 24.30 -41.88 -30.10
N VAL A 472 23.04 -42.17 -30.37
CA VAL A 472 22.29 -41.67 -31.54
C VAL A 472 21.10 -40.84 -31.07
N GLU A 473 20.47 -40.15 -32.02
CA GLU A 473 19.34 -39.23 -31.75
C GLU A 473 19.74 -38.16 -30.73
N THR A 474 20.99 -37.67 -30.85
CA THR A 474 21.52 -36.73 -29.89
C THR A 474 20.97 -35.33 -30.08
N ASP A 475 20.27 -35.00 -31.17
CA ASP A 475 19.48 -33.77 -31.46
C ASP A 475 19.77 -32.52 -30.60
N GLY A 476 21.05 -32.15 -30.47
CA GLY A 476 21.49 -31.02 -29.62
C GLY A 476 21.50 -31.26 -28.10
N LEU A 477 21.14 -32.44 -27.59
CA LEU A 477 21.31 -32.89 -26.21
C LEU A 477 22.80 -33.07 -25.84
N VAL A 478 23.62 -33.59 -26.75
CA VAL A 478 25.06 -33.81 -26.53
C VAL A 478 25.85 -32.89 -27.46
N THR A 479 26.22 -31.71 -26.98
CA THR A 479 26.84 -30.65 -27.79
C THR A 479 28.37 -30.58 -27.65
N GLN A 480 28.94 -31.13 -26.59
CA GLN A 480 30.37 -31.05 -26.30
C GLN A 480 30.93 -32.41 -25.86
N ALA A 481 32.24 -32.56 -26.03
CA ALA A 481 32.98 -33.70 -25.47
C ALA A 481 33.18 -33.48 -23.96
N GLY A 482 33.29 -34.57 -23.20
CA GLY A 482 33.44 -34.51 -21.74
C GLY A 482 32.66 -35.61 -21.02
N TRP A 483 32.41 -35.42 -19.74
CA TRP A 483 31.62 -36.34 -18.92
C TRP A 483 30.14 -35.95 -18.94
N HIS A 484 29.27 -36.92 -19.17
CA HIS A 484 27.84 -36.74 -19.25
C HIS A 484 27.11 -37.84 -18.49
N LEU A 485 25.99 -37.45 -17.86
CA LEU A 485 24.95 -38.40 -17.48
C LEU A 485 23.90 -38.41 -18.59
N ILE A 486 23.71 -39.56 -19.23
CA ILE A 486 22.81 -39.72 -20.38
C ILE A 486 21.71 -40.72 -20.04
N GLY A 487 20.46 -40.27 -20.13
CA GLY A 487 19.28 -41.12 -20.07
C GLY A 487 18.79 -41.48 -21.47
N GLY A 488 18.36 -42.71 -21.70
CA GLY A 488 18.00 -43.16 -23.04
C GLY A 488 17.51 -44.59 -23.13
N ASN A 489 17.28 -45.06 -24.36
CA ASN A 489 16.96 -46.45 -24.66
C ASN A 489 18.19 -47.15 -25.23
N LEU A 490 18.70 -48.14 -24.50
CA LEU A 490 19.74 -49.04 -24.99
C LEU A 490 19.08 -50.13 -25.84
N ARG A 491 19.46 -50.24 -27.11
CA ARG A 491 18.94 -51.24 -28.04
C ARG A 491 20.05 -51.93 -28.81
N LEU A 492 19.72 -53.03 -29.48
CA LEU A 492 20.63 -53.67 -30.43
C LEU A 492 20.91 -52.74 -31.60
N ALA A 493 22.17 -52.72 -32.05
CA ALA A 493 22.56 -52.07 -33.28
C ALA A 493 21.89 -52.77 -34.47
N THR A 494 21.37 -51.99 -35.42
CA THR A 494 20.86 -52.47 -36.71
C THR A 494 21.98 -53.07 -37.55
N ARG A 495 21.63 -53.84 -38.59
CA ARG A 495 22.64 -54.43 -39.50
C ARG A 495 23.54 -53.40 -40.16
N GLU A 496 23.03 -52.21 -40.42
CA GLU A 496 23.82 -51.11 -41.01
C GLU A 496 24.76 -50.48 -39.99
N GLU A 497 24.29 -50.27 -38.76
CA GLU A 497 25.09 -49.76 -37.64
C GLU A 497 26.20 -50.75 -37.27
N GLN A 498 25.92 -52.06 -37.23
CA GLN A 498 26.93 -53.10 -36.94
C GLN A 498 28.06 -53.17 -37.96
N ARG A 499 27.83 -52.74 -39.22
CA ARG A 499 28.88 -52.67 -40.23
C ARG A 499 29.84 -51.49 -40.00
N LYS A 500 29.40 -50.48 -39.26
CA LYS A 500 30.13 -49.22 -39.02
C LYS A 500 30.67 -49.11 -37.60
N LEU A 501 30.05 -49.80 -36.64
CA LEU A 501 30.28 -49.65 -35.21
C LEU A 501 30.82 -50.96 -34.65
N LEU A 502 31.84 -50.87 -33.78
CA LEU A 502 32.40 -52.01 -33.06
C LEU A 502 31.48 -52.49 -31.92
N SER A 503 30.51 -51.66 -31.52
CA SER A 503 29.58 -51.97 -30.43
C SER A 503 28.32 -52.67 -30.93
N PRO A 504 27.86 -53.73 -30.24
CA PRO A 504 26.65 -54.48 -30.59
C PRO A 504 25.34 -53.75 -30.24
N VAL A 505 25.45 -52.66 -29.48
CA VAL A 505 24.34 -51.89 -28.94
C VAL A 505 24.56 -50.41 -29.22
N VAL A 506 23.46 -49.68 -29.24
CA VAL A 506 23.40 -48.24 -29.45
C VAL A 506 22.49 -47.65 -28.39
N LEU A 507 22.83 -46.46 -27.90
CA LEU A 507 22.01 -45.69 -26.97
C LEU A 507 21.27 -44.57 -27.72
N GLU A 508 19.94 -44.63 -27.73
CA GLU A 508 19.09 -43.52 -28.18
C GLU A 508 18.92 -42.54 -27.02
N ALA A 509 19.53 -41.36 -27.12
CA ALA A 509 19.52 -40.38 -26.05
C ALA A 509 18.16 -39.68 -25.92
N THR A 510 17.63 -39.61 -24.70
CA THR A 510 16.41 -38.84 -24.38
C THR A 510 16.69 -37.70 -23.41
N SER A 511 17.79 -37.77 -22.66
CA SER A 511 18.27 -36.69 -21.80
C SER A 511 19.79 -36.69 -21.72
N SER A 512 20.40 -35.52 -21.52
CA SER A 512 21.83 -35.39 -21.23
C SER A 512 22.07 -34.27 -20.23
N THR A 513 22.84 -34.57 -19.20
CA THR A 513 23.36 -33.60 -18.24
C THR A 513 24.88 -33.59 -18.34
N VAL A 514 25.44 -32.43 -18.72
CA VAL A 514 26.88 -32.21 -18.78
C VAL A 514 27.43 -32.10 -17.35
N CYS A 515 28.53 -32.80 -17.09
CA CYS A 515 29.28 -32.66 -15.85
C CYS A 515 30.31 -31.53 -15.93
N GLN A 516 30.46 -30.80 -14.82
CA GLN A 516 31.37 -29.66 -14.72
C GLN A 516 32.80 -30.08 -14.40
N ALA A 517 32.99 -31.21 -13.70
CA ALA A 517 34.29 -31.75 -13.35
C ALA A 517 34.52 -33.15 -13.96
N GLU A 518 35.77 -33.60 -13.89
CA GLU A 518 36.16 -34.92 -14.37
C GLU A 518 35.40 -36.01 -13.62
N ALA A 519 34.86 -36.98 -14.37
CA ALA A 519 33.99 -38.03 -13.84
C ALA A 519 32.92 -37.42 -12.91
N CYS A 520 32.32 -36.29 -13.27
CA CYS A 520 31.26 -35.67 -12.48
C CYS A 520 31.59 -35.51 -11.00
N SER A 521 32.86 -35.25 -10.65
CA SER A 521 33.32 -35.23 -9.25
C SER A 521 32.66 -34.13 -8.41
N GLU A 522 31.97 -33.18 -9.04
CA GLU A 522 31.14 -32.17 -8.36
C GLU A 522 30.07 -32.77 -7.44
N VAL A 523 29.66 -34.03 -7.65
CA VAL A 523 28.73 -34.73 -6.75
C VAL A 523 29.31 -34.97 -5.34
N SER A 524 30.59 -34.69 -5.15
CA SER A 524 31.24 -34.72 -3.83
C SER A 524 30.85 -33.52 -2.97
N ASP A 525 30.47 -32.39 -3.60
CA ASP A 525 29.93 -31.22 -2.90
C ASP A 525 28.42 -31.37 -2.73
N LEU A 526 28.04 -32.03 -1.64
CA LEU A 526 26.65 -32.30 -1.31
C LEU A 526 25.83 -31.01 -1.13
N THR A 527 26.44 -29.96 -0.59
CA THR A 527 25.75 -28.68 -0.40
C THR A 527 25.38 -28.09 -1.75
N THR A 528 26.31 -28.08 -2.71
CA THR A 528 26.03 -27.61 -4.07
C THR A 528 24.96 -28.44 -4.78
N LEU A 529 24.91 -29.77 -4.55
CA LEU A 529 23.85 -30.63 -5.09
C LEU A 529 22.46 -30.24 -4.57
N ILE A 530 22.29 -30.05 -3.25
CA ILE A 530 21.01 -29.65 -2.65
C ILE A 530 20.59 -28.26 -3.14
N ARG A 531 21.53 -27.29 -3.11
CA ARG A 531 21.27 -25.91 -3.56
C ARG A 531 20.76 -25.86 -4.99
N ARG A 532 21.34 -26.68 -5.88
CA ARG A 532 20.92 -26.77 -7.28
C ARG A 532 19.54 -27.41 -7.43
N ARG A 533 19.24 -28.47 -6.67
CA ARG A 533 17.97 -29.19 -6.77
C ARG A 533 16.78 -28.38 -6.25
N PHE A 534 16.97 -27.61 -5.19
CA PHE A 534 15.92 -26.78 -4.59
C PHE A 534 15.97 -25.31 -5.06
N GLU A 535 16.89 -24.95 -5.95
CA GLU A 535 17.08 -23.57 -6.42
C GLU A 535 17.37 -22.56 -5.28
N LYS A 536 18.05 -23.00 -4.21
CA LYS A 536 18.39 -22.19 -3.03
C LYS A 536 19.90 -21.97 -2.90
N PRO A 537 20.49 -20.97 -3.56
CA PRO A 537 21.95 -20.79 -3.59
C PRO A 537 22.58 -20.54 -2.21
N ASN A 538 21.80 -20.00 -1.26
CA ASN A 538 22.28 -19.62 0.08
C ASN A 538 21.98 -20.66 1.16
N TRP A 539 21.37 -21.80 0.82
CA TRP A 539 21.03 -22.82 1.80
C TRP A 539 22.28 -23.42 2.45
N GLN A 540 22.20 -23.73 3.74
CA GLN A 540 23.23 -24.42 4.52
C GLN A 540 22.56 -25.44 5.42
N PRO A 541 23.15 -26.63 5.63
CA PRO A 541 22.62 -27.60 6.59
C PRO A 541 22.76 -27.05 8.01
N PHE A 542 21.76 -27.27 8.87
CA PHE A 542 21.75 -26.81 10.27
C PHE A 542 22.99 -27.23 11.09
N ALA A 543 23.67 -28.31 10.70
CA ALA A 543 24.87 -28.80 11.38
C ALA A 543 26.19 -28.18 10.86
N ALA A 544 26.15 -27.22 9.93
CA ALA A 544 27.36 -26.54 9.43
C ALA A 544 27.80 -25.36 10.32
N GLU A 545 27.14 -25.11 11.46
CA GLU A 545 27.65 -24.18 12.46
C GLU A 545 28.90 -24.74 13.15
N GLU A 546 30.04 -24.20 12.71
CA GLU A 546 31.30 -24.03 13.43
C GLU A 546 32.03 -25.29 13.92
N LYS A 547 32.83 -25.89 13.03
CA LYS A 547 34.23 -26.14 13.36
C LYS A 547 35.04 -24.91 12.97
N LYS A 548 35.11 -23.92 13.86
CA LYS A 548 36.21 -22.95 13.88
C LYS A 548 37.35 -23.50 14.72
#